data_AF-A0A2V9Z736-F1
#
_entry.id   AF-A0A2V9Z736-F1
#
_cell.length_a   1.000
_cell.length_b   1.000
_cell.length_c   1.000
_cell.angle_alpha   90.00
_cell.angle_beta   90.00
_cell.angle_gamma   90.00
#
_symmetry.space_group_name_H-M   'P 1'
#
loop_
_entity.id
_entity.type
_entity.pdbx_description
1 polymer ?
#
loop_
_entity_poly.entity_id
_entity_poly.type
_entity_poly.pdbx_seq_one_letter_code
_entity_poly.pdbx_strand_id
1 'polypeptide(L)'
;MEKPLAFVPGTYNVKVNNTSTPVTMVSGVTTHVKTGAVVLKGSTDEYYAIVDSAGTQLASAHLGHALSLVPGAYHAKLNSIAMTVQVDAGHSGEYQSGSLTVKTAGSDYYAVLDASGTQLASKQVNQPVSLPPGKYSVKLGNRVRPATVTAGQSVVLNW
;
A
#
# COMPACT_ATOMS: atom_id res chain seq x y z
N MET A 1 5.13 -30.85 -9.71
CA MET A 1 5.13 -29.97 -10.91
C MET A 1 3.67 -29.77 -11.29
N GLU A 2 3.19 -28.52 -11.31
CA GLU A 2 1.79 -28.25 -11.65
C GLU A 2 1.56 -28.41 -13.16
N LYS A 3 0.41 -28.97 -13.55
CA LYS A 3 0.06 -29.22 -14.95
C LYS A 3 -0.58 -27.96 -15.56
N PRO A 4 -0.14 -27.50 -16.75
CA PRO A 4 -0.77 -26.36 -17.42
C PRO A 4 -2.25 -26.59 -17.74
N LEU A 5 -3.03 -25.51 -17.69
CA LEU A 5 -4.41 -25.50 -18.18
C LEU A 5 -4.42 -25.57 -19.72
N ALA A 6 -5.39 -26.28 -20.27
CA ALA A 6 -5.56 -26.42 -21.72
C ALA A 6 -6.58 -25.39 -22.24
N PHE A 7 -6.22 -24.73 -23.35
CA PHE A 7 -7.06 -23.73 -24.02
C PHE A 7 -7.12 -24.03 -25.52
N VAL A 8 -8.24 -23.70 -26.14
CA VAL A 8 -8.28 -23.56 -27.60
C VAL A 8 -7.51 -22.29 -28.01
N PRO A 9 -6.97 -22.20 -29.24
CA PRO A 9 -6.32 -20.99 -29.71
C PRO A 9 -7.27 -19.78 -29.65
N GLY A 10 -6.77 -18.65 -29.16
CA GLY A 10 -7.56 -17.44 -28.94
C GLY A 10 -6.90 -16.47 -27.97
N THR A 11 -7.45 -15.26 -27.86
CA THR A 11 -6.97 -14.25 -26.90
C THR A 11 -7.88 -14.23 -25.67
N TYR A 12 -7.26 -14.34 -24.49
CA TYR A 12 -7.94 -14.39 -23.20
C TYR A 12 -7.41 -13.30 -22.28
N ASN A 13 -8.29 -12.71 -21.45
CA ASN A 13 -7.87 -11.83 -20.38
C ASN A 13 -7.56 -12.64 -19.13
N VAL A 14 -6.29 -12.66 -18.72
CA VAL A 14 -5.86 -13.29 -17.47
C VAL A 14 -5.90 -12.25 -16.37
N LYS A 15 -6.63 -12.55 -15.30
CA LYS A 15 -6.89 -11.63 -14.18
C LYS A 15 -6.19 -12.11 -12.90
N VAL A 16 -5.46 -11.22 -12.24
CA VAL A 16 -4.84 -11.43 -10.92
C VAL A 16 -5.11 -10.20 -10.08
N ASN A 17 -5.71 -10.36 -8.89
CA ASN A 17 -5.97 -9.25 -7.96
C ASN A 17 -6.59 -8.01 -8.63
N ASN A 18 -7.64 -8.25 -9.41
CA ASN A 18 -8.35 -7.24 -10.21
C ASN A 18 -7.57 -6.51 -11.31
N THR A 19 -6.32 -6.89 -11.54
CA THR A 19 -5.53 -6.47 -12.72
C THR A 19 -5.65 -7.50 -13.83
N SER A 20 -5.59 -7.08 -15.09
CA SER A 20 -5.77 -7.95 -16.24
C SER A 20 -4.71 -7.71 -17.32
N THR A 21 -4.30 -8.78 -18.00
CA THR A 21 -3.50 -8.71 -19.23
C THR A 21 -4.09 -9.61 -20.29
N PRO A 22 -4.17 -9.17 -21.57
CA PRO A 22 -4.51 -10.05 -22.66
C PRO A 22 -3.37 -11.03 -22.93
N VAL A 23 -3.71 -12.27 -23.24
CA VAL A 23 -2.77 -13.35 -23.55
C VAL A 23 -3.31 -14.14 -24.75
N THR A 24 -2.50 -14.27 -25.78
CA THR A 24 -2.84 -15.08 -26.96
C THR A 24 -2.32 -16.50 -26.78
N MET A 25 -3.24 -17.47 -26.85
CA MET A 25 -2.96 -18.90 -26.80
C MET A 25 -2.78 -19.43 -28.22
N VAL A 26 -1.72 -20.21 -28.41
CA VAL A 26 -1.35 -20.85 -29.68
C VAL A 26 -1.23 -22.35 -29.45
N SER A 27 -1.68 -23.15 -30.42
CA SER A 27 -1.66 -24.61 -30.32
C SER A 27 -0.24 -25.15 -30.11
N GLY A 28 -0.10 -26.13 -29.20
CA GLY A 28 1.19 -26.79 -28.93
C GLY A 28 2.20 -25.95 -28.13
N VAL A 29 1.85 -24.74 -27.69
CA VAL A 29 2.73 -23.84 -26.94
C VAL A 29 2.24 -23.67 -25.51
N THR A 30 3.15 -23.77 -24.53
CA THR A 30 2.87 -23.37 -23.15
C THR A 30 3.18 -21.89 -22.94
N THR A 31 2.14 -21.08 -22.75
CA THR A 31 2.28 -19.65 -22.46
C THR A 31 2.41 -19.42 -20.95
N HIS A 32 3.40 -18.59 -20.56
CA HIS A 32 3.61 -18.21 -19.16
C HIS A 32 3.25 -16.74 -18.96
N VAL A 33 2.41 -16.47 -17.96
CA VAL A 33 2.08 -15.10 -17.52
C VAL A 33 2.85 -14.83 -16.25
N LYS A 34 3.76 -13.86 -16.29
CA LYS A 34 4.54 -13.43 -15.12
C LYS A 34 3.85 -12.25 -14.45
N THR A 35 3.42 -12.44 -13.22
CA THR A 35 3.03 -11.33 -12.32
C THR A 35 4.26 -10.72 -11.68
N GLY A 36 4.13 -9.51 -11.14
CA GLY A 36 5.01 -9.00 -10.09
C GLY A 36 4.28 -8.99 -8.75
N ALA A 37 4.93 -8.49 -7.70
CA ALA A 37 4.31 -8.28 -6.40
C ALA A 37 4.69 -6.93 -5.79
N VAL A 38 3.79 -6.37 -4.98
CA VAL A 38 4.06 -5.22 -4.11
C VAL A 38 4.01 -5.68 -2.66
N VAL A 39 4.95 -5.20 -1.84
CA VAL A 39 4.91 -5.34 -0.38
C VAL A 39 5.10 -3.96 0.22
N LEU A 40 4.08 -3.44 0.91
CA LEU A 40 4.25 -2.27 1.77
C LEU A 40 4.59 -2.73 3.18
N LYS A 41 5.78 -2.39 3.66
CA LYS A 41 6.32 -2.77 4.97
C LYS A 41 6.05 -1.67 5.99
N GLY A 42 5.86 -2.05 7.24
CA GLY A 42 5.67 -1.14 8.36
C GLY A 42 5.72 -1.90 9.68
N SER A 43 5.73 -1.15 10.79
CA SER A 43 5.84 -1.72 12.15
C SER A 43 4.49 -1.91 12.84
N THR A 44 3.39 -1.76 12.11
CA THR A 44 2.03 -1.82 12.62
C THR A 44 1.19 -2.76 11.74
N ASP A 45 -0.04 -3.07 12.15
CA ASP A 45 -0.89 -4.06 11.49
C ASP A 45 -1.94 -3.45 10.53
N GLU A 46 -1.74 -2.20 10.10
CA GLU A 46 -2.63 -1.53 9.15
C GLU A 46 -2.73 -2.31 7.84
N TYR A 47 -3.88 -2.18 7.18
CA TYR A 47 -4.04 -2.59 5.79
C TYR A 47 -3.49 -1.52 4.85
N TYR A 48 -2.94 -1.96 3.74
CA TYR A 48 -2.73 -1.14 2.55
C TYR A 48 -3.54 -1.71 1.38
N ALA A 49 -4.00 -0.82 0.51
CA ALA A 49 -4.73 -1.16 -0.69
C ALA A 49 -3.91 -0.78 -1.92
N ILE A 50 -3.97 -1.58 -2.98
CA ILE A 50 -3.53 -1.17 -4.31
C ILE A 50 -4.77 -0.64 -5.03
N VAL A 51 -4.67 0.56 -5.58
CA VAL A 51 -5.75 1.22 -6.32
C VAL A 51 -5.30 1.56 -7.74
N ASP A 52 -6.27 1.62 -8.65
CA ASP A 52 -6.06 2.15 -10.01
C ASP A 52 -6.00 3.68 -10.03
N SER A 53 -5.81 4.28 -11.21
CA SER A 53 -5.77 5.74 -11.39
C SER A 53 -7.11 6.44 -11.13
N ALA A 54 -8.23 5.71 -11.13
CA ALA A 54 -9.54 6.22 -10.75
C ALA A 54 -9.80 6.11 -9.23
N GLY A 55 -8.89 5.49 -8.47
CA GLY A 55 -9.01 5.25 -7.03
C GLY A 55 -9.79 3.99 -6.67
N THR A 56 -10.12 3.13 -7.65
CA THR A 56 -10.78 1.84 -7.40
C THR A 56 -9.80 0.89 -6.74
N GLN A 57 -10.21 0.28 -5.62
CA GLN A 57 -9.40 -0.76 -4.98
C GLN A 57 -9.33 -2.01 -5.85
N LEU A 58 -8.10 -2.40 -6.18
CA LEU A 58 -7.77 -3.62 -6.93
C LEU A 58 -7.52 -4.79 -5.98
N ALA A 59 -6.74 -4.57 -4.93
CA ALA A 59 -6.46 -5.55 -3.89
C ALA A 59 -6.04 -4.88 -2.57
N SER A 60 -6.00 -5.65 -1.48
CA SER A 60 -5.57 -5.16 -0.17
C SER A 60 -4.91 -6.26 0.65
N ALA A 61 -3.95 -5.89 1.49
CA ALA A 61 -3.29 -6.79 2.42
C ALA A 61 -2.83 -6.02 3.67
N HIS A 62 -2.52 -6.74 4.75
CA HIS A 62 -1.82 -6.16 5.89
C HIS A 62 -0.39 -5.74 5.50
N LEU A 63 0.15 -4.75 6.21
CA LEU A 63 1.56 -4.37 6.08
C LEU A 63 2.47 -5.60 6.25
N GLY A 64 3.49 -5.69 5.40
CA GLY A 64 4.42 -6.82 5.36
C GLY A 64 3.99 -7.98 4.45
N HIS A 65 2.75 -8.00 3.98
CA HIS A 65 2.24 -9.05 3.09
C HIS A 65 2.25 -8.62 1.62
N ALA A 66 2.53 -9.58 0.73
CA ALA A 66 2.64 -9.35 -0.70
C ALA A 66 1.29 -9.37 -1.42
N LEU A 67 1.14 -8.49 -2.40
CA LEU A 67 0.04 -8.50 -3.37
C LEU A 67 0.59 -8.70 -4.78
N SER A 68 0.28 -9.85 -5.38
CA SER A 68 0.66 -10.14 -6.77
C SER A 68 -0.25 -9.40 -7.76
N LEU A 69 0.31 -8.78 -8.78
CA LEU A 69 -0.41 -7.98 -9.77
C LEU A 69 0.19 -8.20 -11.17
N VAL A 70 -0.59 -7.89 -12.22
CA VAL A 70 -0.04 -7.74 -13.57
C VAL A 70 0.93 -6.55 -13.59
N PRO A 71 2.07 -6.63 -14.31
CA PRO A 71 3.04 -5.54 -14.40
C PRO A 71 2.43 -4.21 -14.81
N GLY A 72 2.87 -3.12 -14.18
CA GLY A 72 2.32 -1.79 -14.39
C GLY A 72 2.60 -0.83 -13.24
N ALA A 73 2.24 0.44 -13.44
CA ALA A 73 2.29 1.47 -12.41
C ALA A 73 0.93 1.56 -11.69
N TYR A 74 0.96 1.58 -10.37
CA TYR A 74 -0.22 1.63 -9.51
C TYR A 74 -0.02 2.62 -8.36
N HIS A 75 -1.08 2.83 -7.58
CA HIS A 75 -0.97 3.52 -6.30
C HIS A 75 -1.20 2.56 -5.14
N ALA A 76 -0.27 2.52 -4.19
CA ALA A 76 -0.52 1.93 -2.88
C ALA A 76 -1.09 3.00 -1.95
N LYS A 77 -2.23 2.70 -1.33
CA LYS A 77 -2.92 3.56 -0.39
C LYS A 77 -2.77 2.99 1.02
N LEU A 78 -2.14 3.76 1.89
CA LEU A 78 -2.01 3.49 3.33
C LEU A 78 -2.72 4.62 4.08
N ASN A 79 -3.74 4.28 4.87
CA ASN A 79 -4.72 5.25 5.37
C ASN A 79 -5.33 6.06 4.21
N SER A 80 -5.41 7.38 4.31
CA SER A 80 -5.88 8.24 3.20
C SER A 80 -4.73 8.76 2.32
N ILE A 81 -3.57 8.09 2.31
CA ILE A 81 -2.36 8.57 1.64
C ILE A 81 -1.98 7.61 0.53
N ALA A 82 -1.85 8.11 -0.70
CA ALA A 82 -1.42 7.34 -1.86
C ALA A 82 0.07 7.55 -2.16
N MET A 83 0.76 6.48 -2.53
CA MET A 83 2.12 6.50 -3.07
C MET A 83 2.18 5.69 -4.36
N THR A 84 3.00 6.14 -5.31
CA THR A 84 3.22 5.40 -6.55
C THR A 84 4.06 4.16 -6.28
N VAL A 85 3.63 3.03 -6.84
CA VAL A 85 4.36 1.76 -6.84
C VAL A 85 4.46 1.21 -8.25
N GLN A 86 5.54 0.50 -8.52
CA GLN A 86 5.83 -0.12 -9.80
C GLN A 86 5.84 -1.63 -9.61
N VAL A 87 5.14 -2.34 -10.49
CA VAL A 87 5.09 -3.80 -10.52
C VAL A 87 5.84 -4.28 -11.73
N ASP A 88 6.95 -4.98 -11.50
CA ASP A 88 7.77 -5.56 -12.56
C ASP A 88 7.59 -7.08 -12.61
N ALA A 89 7.52 -7.62 -13.82
CA ALA A 89 7.30 -9.04 -14.04
C ALA A 89 8.36 -9.90 -13.36
N GLY A 90 7.94 -10.86 -12.53
CA GLY A 90 8.82 -11.78 -11.81
C GLY A 90 9.54 -11.17 -10.60
N HIS A 91 9.26 -9.92 -10.22
CA HIS A 91 9.92 -9.23 -9.12
C HIS A 91 8.92 -8.83 -8.03
N SER A 92 9.40 -8.80 -6.79
CA SER A 92 8.66 -8.26 -5.64
C SER A 92 9.24 -6.90 -5.25
N GLY A 93 8.49 -5.84 -5.47
CA GLY A 93 8.86 -4.48 -5.05
C GLY A 93 8.51 -4.26 -3.58
N GLU A 94 9.50 -3.89 -2.78
CA GLU A 94 9.32 -3.55 -1.37
C GLU A 94 9.33 -2.04 -1.15
N TYR A 95 8.29 -1.54 -0.47
CA TYR A 95 8.12 -0.15 -0.10
C TYR A 95 8.04 -0.04 1.42
N GLN A 96 8.65 0.99 1.99
CA GLN A 96 8.75 1.14 3.45
C GLN A 96 7.93 2.35 3.92
N SER A 97 7.00 2.11 4.84
CA SER A 97 6.38 3.16 5.65
C SER A 97 7.27 3.53 6.84
N GLY A 98 7.03 4.69 7.44
CA GLY A 98 7.46 4.97 8.81
C GLY A 98 6.27 4.89 9.77
N SER A 99 6.51 5.08 11.06
CA SER A 99 5.45 5.15 12.07
C SER A 99 5.51 6.43 12.89
N LEU A 100 4.36 6.84 13.41
CA LEU A 100 4.21 8.00 14.27
C LEU A 100 3.44 7.61 15.54
N THR A 101 3.94 8.00 16.69
CA THR A 101 3.26 7.84 17.98
C THR A 101 3.21 9.16 18.72
N VAL A 102 2.02 9.58 19.15
CA VAL A 102 1.84 10.70 20.07
C VAL A 102 1.76 10.17 21.49
N LYS A 103 2.69 10.55 22.37
CA LYS A 103 2.72 10.14 23.78
C LYS A 103 2.13 11.20 24.69
N THR A 104 1.18 10.80 25.53
CA THR A 104 0.58 11.61 26.59
C THR A 104 -0.07 10.70 27.64
N ALA A 105 -0.37 11.21 28.83
CA ALA A 105 -1.01 10.45 29.90
C ALA A 105 -2.48 10.09 29.61
N GLY A 106 -3.11 10.76 28.63
CA GLY A 106 -4.51 10.55 28.26
C GLY A 106 -4.77 9.36 27.33
N SER A 107 -6.01 9.25 26.88
CA SER A 107 -6.51 8.22 25.97
C SER A 107 -7.20 8.79 24.73
N ASP A 108 -6.99 10.09 24.48
CA ASP A 108 -7.56 10.84 23.35
C ASP A 108 -7.09 10.31 21.98
N TYR A 109 -7.76 10.77 20.93
CA TYR A 109 -7.30 10.56 19.55
C TYR A 109 -6.50 11.76 19.05
N TYR A 110 -5.41 11.48 18.36
CA TYR A 110 -4.72 12.46 17.54
C TYR A 110 -5.07 12.26 16.06
N ALA A 111 -5.03 13.35 15.31
CA ALA A 111 -5.20 13.35 13.86
C ALA A 111 -3.88 13.71 13.18
N VAL A 112 -3.58 13.01 12.08
CA VAL A 112 -2.47 13.34 11.17
C VAL A 112 -3.08 14.04 9.97
N LEU A 113 -2.56 15.20 9.63
CA LEU A 113 -3.08 16.10 8.61
C LEU A 113 -2.03 16.33 7.53
N ASP A 114 -2.50 16.59 6.30
CA ASP A 114 -1.67 17.13 5.23
C ASP A 114 -1.39 18.64 5.41
N ALA A 115 -0.71 19.25 4.45
CA ALA A 115 -0.40 20.68 4.47
C ALA A 115 -1.63 21.58 4.33
N SER A 116 -2.74 21.06 3.79
CA SER A 116 -4.02 21.78 3.67
C SER A 116 -4.89 21.69 4.92
N GLY A 117 -4.50 20.84 5.89
CA GLY A 117 -5.28 20.56 7.09
C GLY A 117 -6.27 19.40 6.93
N THR A 118 -6.25 18.70 5.78
CA THR A 118 -7.09 17.53 5.55
C THR A 118 -6.59 16.36 6.39
N GLN A 119 -7.50 15.69 7.10
CA GLN A 119 -7.15 14.53 7.91
C GLN A 119 -6.82 13.32 7.04
N LEU A 120 -5.62 12.79 7.22
CA LEU A 120 -5.08 11.63 6.51
C LEU A 120 -5.20 10.33 7.31
N ALA A 121 -5.07 10.42 8.64
CA ALA A 121 -5.17 9.29 9.56
C ALA A 121 -5.55 9.79 10.96
N SER A 122 -6.01 8.87 11.81
CA SER A 122 -6.22 9.13 13.24
C SER A 122 -5.93 7.89 14.05
N LYS A 123 -5.40 8.06 15.25
CA LYS A 123 -5.15 6.96 16.17
C LYS A 123 -5.27 7.44 17.61
N GLN A 124 -5.53 6.51 18.51
CA GLN A 124 -5.42 6.78 19.93
C GLN A 124 -3.98 7.13 20.29
N VAL A 125 -3.79 8.10 21.19
CA VAL A 125 -2.48 8.38 21.78
C VAL A 125 -1.86 7.13 22.40
N ASN A 126 -0.54 7.12 22.49
CA ASN A 126 0.28 5.98 22.91
C ASN A 126 0.24 4.76 21.96
N GLN A 127 -0.51 4.84 20.85
CA GLN A 127 -0.52 3.83 19.79
C GLN A 127 0.18 4.38 18.53
N PRO A 128 0.99 3.55 17.86
CA PRO A 128 1.61 3.93 16.59
C PRO A 128 0.58 3.90 15.46
N VAL A 129 0.78 4.76 14.47
CA VAL A 129 0.15 4.70 13.14
C VAL A 129 1.23 4.66 12.07
N SER A 130 1.11 3.76 11.09
CA SER A 130 2.02 3.74 9.94
C SER A 130 1.60 4.75 8.87
N LEU A 131 2.58 5.46 8.32
CA LEU A 131 2.38 6.51 7.32
C LEU A 131 3.47 6.38 6.25
N PRO A 132 3.17 6.72 4.99
CA PRO A 132 4.20 6.99 3.99
C PRO A 132 5.25 8.00 4.50
N PRO A 133 6.50 7.94 4.02
CA PRO A 133 7.48 8.98 4.32
C PRO A 133 6.99 10.35 3.84
N GLY A 134 7.08 11.37 4.68
CA GLY A 134 6.52 12.68 4.36
C GLY A 134 6.55 13.67 5.52
N LYS A 135 6.13 14.90 5.22
CA LYS A 135 5.91 15.95 6.22
C LYS A 135 4.42 16.05 6.51
N TYR A 136 4.07 16.05 7.79
CA TYR A 136 2.71 16.03 8.28
C TYR A 136 2.52 17.08 9.38
N SER A 137 1.26 17.44 9.62
CA SER A 137 0.86 18.13 10.84
C SER A 137 0.10 17.17 11.74
N VAL A 138 0.37 17.19 13.03
CA VAL A 138 -0.31 16.34 14.03
C VAL A 138 -1.16 17.23 14.91
N LYS A 139 -2.43 16.91 15.06
CA LYS A 139 -3.39 17.64 15.90
C LYS A 139 -3.82 16.78 17.08
N LEU A 140 -3.75 17.34 18.28
CA LEU A 140 -4.34 16.77 19.50
C LEU A 140 -4.99 17.91 20.30
N GLY A 141 -6.31 17.80 20.49
CA GLY A 141 -7.15 18.90 20.99
C GLY A 141 -7.04 20.15 20.09
N ASN A 142 -6.71 21.29 20.71
CA ASN A 142 -6.57 22.58 20.01
C ASN A 142 -5.12 22.89 19.59
N ARG A 143 -4.19 21.95 19.76
CA ARG A 143 -2.76 22.15 19.40
C ARG A 143 -2.41 21.38 18.14
N VAL A 144 -1.52 21.97 17.34
CA VAL A 144 -0.96 21.36 16.13
C VAL A 144 0.56 21.42 16.20
N ARG A 145 1.25 20.34 15.84
CA ARG A 145 2.73 20.28 15.74
C ARG A 145 3.16 19.64 14.42
N PRO A 146 4.25 20.10 13.79
CA PRO A 146 4.79 19.43 12.61
C PRO A 146 5.46 18.10 12.98
N ALA A 147 5.44 17.15 12.04
CA ALA A 147 6.15 15.89 12.12
C ALA A 147 6.75 15.53 10.76
N THR A 148 7.95 14.95 10.75
CA THR A 148 8.53 14.36 9.54
C THR A 148 8.66 12.87 9.77
N VAL A 149 7.99 12.07 8.94
CA VAL A 149 8.07 10.61 8.94
C VAL A 149 9.07 10.18 7.87
N THR A 150 9.98 9.28 8.23
CA THR A 150 10.99 8.73 7.35
C THR A 150 10.77 7.22 7.22
N ALA A 151 11.06 6.66 6.04
CA ALA A 151 10.91 5.24 5.76
C ALA A 151 11.65 4.38 6.80
N GLY A 152 10.97 3.37 7.34
CA GLY A 152 11.53 2.44 8.33
C GLY A 152 11.79 3.03 9.71
N GLN A 153 11.45 4.30 9.95
CA GLN A 153 11.69 4.97 11.23
C GLN A 153 10.39 5.18 12.03
N SER A 154 10.54 5.17 13.36
CA SER A 154 9.47 5.49 14.29
C SER A 154 9.67 6.88 14.88
N VAL A 155 8.68 7.75 14.68
CA VAL A 155 8.65 9.12 15.19
C VAL A 155 7.81 9.15 16.46
N VAL A 156 8.34 9.76 17.52
CA VAL A 156 7.60 9.95 18.78
C VAL A 156 7.45 11.43 19.07
N LEU A 157 6.22 11.88 19.24
CA LEU A 157 5.89 13.23 19.70
C LEU A 157 5.39 13.17 21.14
N ASN A 158 6.15 13.74 22.07
CA ASN A 158 5.69 13.90 23.45
C ASN A 158 4.81 15.14 23.53
N TRP A 159 3.55 14.99 23.92
CA TRP A 159 2.58 16.08 23.85
C TRP A 159 2.54 16.94 25.10
#